data_AF-A0A9P0YQI0-F1
#
_entry.id   AF-A0A9P0YQI0-F1
#
_cell.length_a   1.000
_cell.length_b   1.000
_cell.length_c   1.000
_cell.angle_alpha   90.00
_cell.angle_beta   90.00
_cell.angle_gamma   90.00
#
_symmetry.space_group_name_H-M   'P 1'
#
loop_
_entity.id
_entity.type
_entity.pdbx_description
1 polymer ?
#
loop_
_entity_poly.entity_id
_entity_poly.type
_entity_poly.pdbx_seq_one_letter_code
_entity_poly.pdbx_strand_id
1 'polypeptide(L)'
;MKSNVSSWTRASPQVEFLVVQERRCNKLLTKSSIQAICSITGKARYSGIITHGFVLDEKGLKMSKSLGNVVDPITVIEGGKNEKEAPPYGADVLRLWVSSVDYTADVLMGPQVLRQMSEMYRKLRGTWRFLLANLHDWNFGYEVPYRDLPIIDQHALFQLSSIVKSIKESYDNYQFYKIYQIVQRFAIVDLSNFYFDVATDRLYVGGSSSFARRSCQTVKLIYFQLHG
;
A
#
# COMPACT_ATOMS: atom_id res chain seq x y z
N MET A 1 44.34 -36.65 17.73
CA MET A 1 43.87 -36.81 16.33
C MET A 1 42.80 -35.77 16.07
N LYS A 2 43.09 -34.82 15.17
CA LYS A 2 42.16 -33.81 14.68
C LYS A 2 41.26 -34.47 13.62
N SER A 3 39.94 -34.32 13.70
CA SER A 3 39.08 -34.52 12.54
C SER A 3 37.76 -33.73 12.66
N ASN A 4 37.64 -32.76 11.75
CA ASN A 4 36.42 -32.31 11.08
C ASN A 4 35.37 -31.49 11.84
N VAL A 5 35.63 -30.18 11.92
CA VAL A 5 34.60 -29.12 11.96
C VAL A 5 34.75 -28.23 10.71
N SER A 6 34.86 -28.84 9.53
CA SER A 6 35.18 -28.13 8.27
C SER A 6 34.06 -28.13 7.22
N SER A 7 32.80 -28.35 7.59
CA SER A 7 31.70 -28.42 6.62
C SER A 7 30.76 -27.21 6.55
N TRP A 8 30.97 -26.16 7.37
CA TRP A 8 30.12 -24.95 7.32
C TRP A 8 30.73 -23.78 6.53
N THR A 9 31.94 -23.92 6.01
CA THR A 9 32.57 -22.96 5.08
C THR A 9 32.14 -23.20 3.62
N ARG A 10 30.84 -23.33 3.38
CA ARG A 10 30.29 -23.08 2.03
C ARG A 10 29.63 -21.71 2.06
N ALA A 11 30.41 -20.71 1.70
CA ALA A 11 29.94 -19.36 1.40
C ALA A 11 28.86 -19.46 0.31
N SER A 12 27.60 -19.33 0.69
CA SER A 12 26.52 -19.09 -0.27
C SER A 12 26.74 -17.73 -0.94
N PRO A 13 26.58 -17.66 -2.28
CA PRO A 13 26.86 -16.47 -3.05
C PRO A 13 25.84 -15.37 -2.73
N GLN A 14 26.36 -14.15 -2.52
CA GLN A 14 25.68 -12.87 -2.72
C GLN A 14 24.20 -12.80 -2.29
N VAL A 15 23.94 -12.68 -0.99
CA VAL A 15 22.63 -12.22 -0.54
C VAL A 15 22.73 -10.72 -0.29
N GLU A 16 22.32 -9.95 -1.31
CA GLU A 16 22.13 -8.51 -1.23
C GLU A 16 20.80 -8.23 -0.53
N PHE A 17 20.87 -7.75 0.71
CA PHE A 17 19.69 -7.42 1.49
C PHE A 17 19.47 -5.90 1.51
N LEU A 18 18.20 -5.50 1.37
CA LEU A 18 17.73 -4.16 1.74
C LEU A 18 17.49 -4.13 3.25
N VAL A 19 18.15 -3.21 3.96
CA VAL A 19 17.97 -3.05 5.41
C VAL A 19 17.14 -1.81 5.70
N VAL A 20 16.04 -1.99 6.43
CA VAL A 20 15.19 -0.89 6.91
C VAL A 20 15.45 -0.70 8.40
N GLN A 21 15.90 0.49 8.81
CA GLN A 21 16.20 0.80 10.21
C GLN A 21 15.77 2.20 10.62
N GLU A 22 15.50 2.36 11.92
CA GLU A 22 15.26 3.67 12.50
C GLU A 22 16.53 4.53 12.48
N ARG A 23 16.38 5.83 12.19
CA ARG A 23 17.48 6.80 12.07
C ARG A 23 18.47 6.79 13.25
N ARG A 24 18.04 6.43 14.46
CA ARG A 24 18.93 6.33 15.64
C ARG A 24 19.94 5.20 15.53
N CYS A 25 19.51 4.05 14.99
CA CYS A 25 20.36 2.86 14.84
C CYS A 25 21.45 3.06 13.77
N ASN A 26 21.21 3.96 12.81
CA ASN A 26 22.11 4.23 11.68
C ASN A 26 23.56 4.52 12.11
N LYS A 27 23.75 5.28 13.20
CA LYS A 27 25.09 5.74 13.60
C LYS A 27 26.00 4.65 14.18
N LEU A 28 25.45 3.61 14.79
CA LEU A 28 26.24 2.63 15.55
C LEU A 28 26.10 1.21 15.00
N LEU A 29 24.88 0.70 14.87
CA LEU A 29 24.68 -0.70 14.47
C LEU A 29 24.96 -0.93 13.00
N THR A 30 24.50 -0.03 12.14
CA THR A 30 24.66 -0.16 10.68
C THR A 30 26.09 0.16 10.26
N LYS A 31 26.71 1.19 10.83
CA LYS A 31 28.12 1.49 10.59
C LYS A 31 29.04 0.35 11.03
N SER A 32 28.83 -0.18 12.23
CA SER A 32 29.65 -1.31 12.73
C SER A 32 29.40 -2.59 11.96
N SER A 33 28.15 -2.90 11.57
CA SER A 33 27.84 -4.09 10.78
C SER A 33 28.43 -4.02 9.37
N ILE A 34 28.29 -2.88 8.67
CA ILE A 34 28.90 -2.65 7.36
C ILE A 34 30.41 -2.79 7.44
N GLN A 35 31.04 -2.17 8.45
CA GLN A 35 32.49 -2.22 8.62
C GLN A 35 32.98 -3.64 8.92
N ALA A 36 32.31 -4.37 9.81
CA ALA A 36 32.66 -5.74 10.13
C ALA A 36 32.54 -6.66 8.91
N ILE A 37 31.44 -6.53 8.15
CA ILE A 37 31.23 -7.31 6.92
C ILE A 37 32.29 -6.95 5.87
N CYS A 38 32.54 -5.66 5.64
CA CYS A 38 33.53 -5.21 4.67
C CYS A 38 34.95 -5.70 5.02
N SER A 39 35.31 -5.72 6.31
CA SER A 39 36.59 -6.26 6.78
C SER A 39 36.74 -7.77 6.53
N ILE A 40 35.64 -8.53 6.53
CA ILE A 40 35.65 -10.00 6.31
C ILE A 40 35.56 -10.34 4.82
N THR A 41 34.69 -9.67 4.06
CA THR A 41 34.37 -10.02 2.67
C THR A 41 34.98 -9.09 1.62
N GLY A 42 35.61 -7.98 2.02
CA GLY A 42 36.17 -6.97 1.12
C GLY A 42 35.13 -6.17 0.33
N LYS A 43 33.83 -6.40 0.57
CA LYS A 43 32.70 -5.78 -0.11
C LYS A 43 31.54 -5.58 0.86
N ALA A 44 30.77 -4.51 0.68
CA ALA A 44 29.51 -4.31 1.39
C ALA A 44 28.48 -5.37 0.95
N ARG A 45 27.69 -5.89 1.89
CA ARG A 45 26.71 -6.98 1.66
C ARG A 45 25.25 -6.49 1.59
N TYR A 46 25.04 -5.17 1.71
CA TYR A 46 23.73 -4.56 1.57
C TYR A 46 23.67 -3.85 0.21
N SER A 47 22.62 -4.09 -0.56
CA SER A 47 22.36 -3.36 -1.82
C SER A 47 21.76 -1.97 -1.58
N GLY A 48 21.10 -1.77 -0.43
CA GLY A 48 20.54 -0.49 -0.04
C GLY A 48 20.22 -0.43 1.45
N ILE A 49 20.19 0.78 2.00
CA ILE A 49 19.80 1.06 3.38
C ILE A 49 18.71 2.12 3.36
N ILE A 50 17.54 1.79 3.90
CA ILE A 50 16.45 2.73 4.07
C ILE A 50 16.40 3.09 5.56
N THR A 51 16.45 4.39 5.83
CA THR A 51 16.28 4.90 7.18
C THR A 51 14.99 5.66 7.33
N HIS A 52 14.21 5.33 8.35
CA HIS A 52 12.99 6.05 8.69
C HIS A 52 13.18 6.97 9.91
N GLY A 53 12.40 8.05 9.97
CA GLY A 53 12.30 8.94 11.13
C GLY A 53 11.57 8.31 12.32
N PHE A 54 11.42 9.10 13.37
CA PHE A 54 10.70 8.69 14.57
C PHE A 54 9.20 8.90 14.44
N VAL A 55 8.44 8.07 15.14
CA VAL A 55 7.02 8.34 15.39
C VAL A 55 6.91 9.21 16.65
N LEU A 56 6.28 10.37 16.50
CA LEU A 56 5.99 11.33 17.56
C LEU A 56 4.49 11.33 17.86
N ASP A 57 4.10 11.85 19.02
CA ASP A 57 2.68 12.06 19.32
C ASP A 57 2.08 13.20 18.46
N GLU A 58 0.77 13.43 18.57
CA GLU A 58 0.08 14.50 17.82
C GLU A 58 0.60 15.92 18.11
N LYS A 59 1.30 16.09 19.24
CA LYS A 59 1.90 17.38 19.66
C LYS A 59 3.37 17.49 19.24
N GLY A 60 3.91 16.50 18.53
CA GLY A 60 5.31 16.46 18.11
C GLY A 60 6.30 16.11 19.24
N LEU A 61 5.81 15.61 20.37
CA LEU A 61 6.64 15.14 21.48
C LEU A 61 7.02 13.67 21.27
N LYS A 62 8.20 13.30 21.78
CA LYS A 62 8.62 11.89 21.79
C LYS A 62 7.66 11.08 22.65
N MET A 63 7.26 9.93 22.14
CA MET A 63 6.44 8.99 22.91
C MET A 63 7.23 8.45 24.11
N SER A 64 6.63 8.51 25.30
CA SER A 64 7.20 7.93 26.51
C SER A 64 6.11 7.41 27.45
N LYS A 65 6.38 6.29 28.11
CA LYS A 65 5.44 5.68 29.06
C LYS A 65 5.09 6.61 30.22
N SER A 66 6.05 7.42 30.67
CA SER A 66 5.87 8.40 31.75
C SER A 66 4.94 9.55 31.39
N LEU A 67 4.91 9.95 30.12
CA LEU A 67 4.03 11.02 29.63
C LEU A 67 2.65 10.50 29.21
N GLY A 68 2.46 9.18 29.14
CA GLY A 68 1.20 8.55 28.77
C GLY A 68 0.78 8.76 27.31
N ASN A 69 1.66 9.29 26.46
CA ASN A 69 1.40 9.62 25.06
C ASN A 69 1.80 8.50 24.08
N VAL A 70 1.95 7.26 24.56
CA VAL A 70 2.35 6.12 23.73
C VAL A 70 1.13 5.56 23.02
N VAL A 71 1.22 5.44 21.70
CA VAL A 71 0.23 4.72 20.90
C VAL A 71 0.71 3.27 20.76
N ASP A 72 0.02 2.34 21.43
CA ASP A 72 0.32 0.91 21.34
C ASP A 72 -0.29 0.32 20.05
N PRO A 73 0.52 -0.29 19.15
CA PRO A 73 0.02 -0.93 17.93
C PRO A 73 -1.08 -1.97 18.18
N ILE A 74 -1.01 -2.73 19.28
CA ILE A 74 -2.02 -3.75 19.61
C ILE A 74 -3.34 -3.06 19.93
N THR A 75 -3.30 -1.97 20.71
CA THR A 75 -4.49 -1.17 21.03
C THR A 75 -5.12 -0.55 19.79
N VAL A 76 -4.33 -0.16 18.79
CA VAL A 76 -4.87 0.34 17.50
C VAL A 76 -5.58 -0.76 16.71
N ILE A 77 -5.05 -1.99 16.73
CA ILE A 77 -5.59 -3.13 15.99
C ILE A 77 -6.85 -3.68 16.67
N GLU A 78 -6.76 -3.98 17.96
CA GLU A 78 -7.80 -4.66 18.74
C GLU A 78 -8.80 -3.70 19.38
N GLY A 79 -8.48 -2.40 19.44
CA GLY A 79 -9.25 -1.39 20.15
C GLY A 79 -8.78 -1.22 21.60
N GLY A 80 -9.08 -0.06 22.16
CA GLY A 80 -8.80 0.26 23.57
C GLY A 80 -9.96 -0.09 24.49
N LYS A 81 -9.74 0.11 25.80
CA LYS A 81 -10.78 -0.08 26.83
C LYS A 81 -12.04 0.75 26.58
N ASN A 82 -11.89 1.92 25.95
CA ASN A 82 -12.97 2.80 25.56
C ASN A 82 -13.14 2.79 24.04
N GLU A 83 -14.10 2.02 23.52
CA GLU A 83 -14.36 1.90 22.07
C GLU A 83 -14.70 3.24 21.40
N LYS A 84 -15.29 4.19 22.14
CA LYS A 84 -15.61 5.54 21.61
C LYS A 84 -14.35 6.38 21.34
N GLU A 85 -13.29 6.16 22.11
CA GLU A 85 -12.05 6.92 22.01
C GLU A 85 -11.07 6.20 21.06
N ALA A 86 -10.93 4.89 21.23
CA ALA A 86 -10.05 4.01 20.48
C ALA A 86 -10.80 2.78 19.97
N PRO A 87 -11.57 2.90 18.86
CA PRO A 87 -12.21 1.75 18.24
C PRO A 87 -11.16 0.81 17.61
N PRO A 88 -11.51 -0.47 17.38
CA PRO A 88 -10.65 -1.38 16.64
C PRO A 88 -10.53 -0.92 15.18
N TYR A 89 -9.37 -0.37 14.81
CA TYR A 89 -9.11 0.06 13.44
C TYR A 89 -8.64 -1.10 12.55
N GLY A 90 -8.04 -2.12 13.15
CA GLY A 90 -7.46 -3.26 12.45
C GLY A 90 -6.07 -2.99 11.85
N ALA A 91 -5.37 -4.06 11.50
CA ALA A 91 -3.98 -3.99 11.04
C ALA A 91 -3.83 -3.26 9.69
N ASP A 92 -4.83 -3.32 8.82
CA ASP A 92 -4.76 -2.70 7.49
C ASP A 92 -4.80 -1.17 7.56
N VAL A 93 -5.52 -0.59 8.53
CA VAL A 93 -5.52 0.88 8.73
C VAL A 93 -4.14 1.36 9.17
N LEU A 94 -3.46 0.59 10.03
CA LEU A 94 -2.09 0.90 10.43
C LEU A 94 -1.12 0.77 9.25
N ARG A 95 -1.25 -0.26 8.42
CA ARG A 95 -0.44 -0.42 7.18
C ARG A 95 -0.69 0.70 6.19
N LEU A 96 -1.94 1.11 6.02
CA LEU A 96 -2.32 2.23 5.16
C LEU A 96 -1.69 3.53 5.68
N TRP A 97 -1.74 3.77 6.98
CA TRP A 97 -1.05 4.90 7.61
C TRP A 97 0.46 4.88 7.32
N VAL A 98 1.14 3.76 7.53
CA VAL A 98 2.58 3.62 7.22
C VAL A 98 2.86 3.94 5.75
N SER A 99 2.00 3.50 4.82
CA SER A 99 2.18 3.81 3.40
C SER A 99 1.93 5.28 3.06
N SER A 100 1.15 6.00 3.86
CA SER A 100 0.77 7.40 3.62
C SER A 100 1.85 8.40 4.05
N VAL A 101 2.72 8.02 4.99
CA VAL A 101 3.69 8.92 5.59
C VAL A 101 5.01 8.95 4.81
N ASP A 102 5.61 10.14 4.73
CA ASP A 102 7.00 10.27 4.29
C ASP A 102 7.91 9.81 5.42
N TYR A 103 8.36 8.56 5.34
CA TYR A 103 9.23 7.95 6.34
C TYR A 103 10.60 8.65 6.44
N THR A 104 11.00 9.49 5.49
CA THR A 104 12.27 10.21 5.56
C THR A 104 12.24 11.34 6.61
N ALA A 105 11.07 11.73 7.11
CA ALA A 105 10.93 12.70 8.19
C ALA A 105 10.43 12.01 9.47
N ASP A 106 10.45 12.75 10.59
CA ASP A 106 9.73 12.33 11.78
C ASP A 106 8.22 12.50 11.50
N VAL A 107 7.42 11.50 11.91
CA VAL A 107 6.00 11.39 11.56
C VAL A 107 5.15 11.48 12.82
N LEU A 108 4.00 12.14 12.72
CA LEU A 108 3.06 12.28 13.83
C LEU A 108 2.06 11.13 13.81
N MET A 109 1.74 10.60 14.99
CA MET A 109 0.68 9.61 15.17
C MET A 109 -0.22 9.97 16.35
N GLY A 110 -1.53 9.86 16.12
CA GLY A 110 -2.50 9.79 17.18
C GLY A 110 -3.93 9.58 16.69
N PRO A 111 -4.92 9.73 17.60
CA PRO A 111 -6.31 9.41 17.32
C PRO A 111 -6.90 10.10 16.09
N GLN A 112 -6.58 11.36 15.82
CA GLN A 112 -7.14 12.09 14.68
C GLN A 112 -6.66 11.50 13.35
N VAL A 113 -5.37 11.20 13.25
CA VAL A 113 -4.78 10.59 12.06
C VAL A 113 -5.35 9.19 11.83
N LEU A 114 -5.50 8.39 12.88
CA LEU A 114 -6.09 7.04 12.78
C LEU A 114 -7.55 7.08 12.31
N ARG A 115 -8.34 8.03 12.80
CA ARG A 115 -9.72 8.24 12.33
C ARG A 115 -9.75 8.58 10.84
N GLN A 116 -8.89 9.50 10.40
CA GLN A 116 -8.79 9.87 8.98
C GLN A 116 -8.38 8.68 8.09
N MET A 117 -7.42 7.88 8.55
CA MET A 117 -6.98 6.67 7.83
C MET A 117 -8.07 5.60 7.78
N SER A 118 -8.86 5.46 8.84
CA SER A 118 -10.01 4.56 8.87
C SER A 118 -11.09 4.97 7.87
N GLU A 119 -11.42 6.27 7.80
CA GLU A 119 -12.36 6.80 6.81
C GLU A 119 -11.85 6.58 5.38
N MET A 120 -10.56 6.81 5.14
CA MET A 120 -9.93 6.54 3.85
C MET A 120 -10.04 5.07 3.47
N TYR A 121 -9.69 4.17 4.38
CA TYR A 121 -9.77 2.73 4.16
C TYR A 121 -11.20 2.29 3.83
N ARG A 122 -12.22 2.82 4.53
CA ARG A 122 -13.63 2.54 4.24
C ARG A 122 -14.03 3.02 2.84
N LYS A 123 -13.58 4.20 2.42
CA LYS A 123 -13.82 4.72 1.05
C LYS A 123 -13.18 3.81 0.00
N LEU A 124 -11.90 3.47 0.16
CA LEU A 124 -11.19 2.56 -0.74
C LEU A 124 -11.91 1.21 -0.84
N ARG A 125 -12.26 0.60 0.31
CA ARG A 125 -13.00 -0.67 0.34
C ARG A 125 -14.37 -0.56 -0.33
N GLY A 126 -15.06 0.57 -0.16
CA GLY A 126 -16.32 0.86 -0.85
C GLY A 126 -16.16 0.87 -2.37
N THR A 127 -15.13 1.54 -2.88
CA THR A 127 -14.79 1.59 -4.30
C THR A 127 -14.53 0.18 -4.85
N TRP A 128 -13.70 -0.62 -4.17
CA TRP A 128 -13.41 -2.00 -4.57
C TRP A 128 -14.65 -2.90 -4.51
N ARG A 129 -15.47 -2.76 -3.47
CA ARG A 129 -16.73 -3.49 -3.34
C ARG A 129 -17.68 -3.16 -4.49
N PHE A 130 -17.76 -1.91 -4.92
CA PHE A 130 -18.60 -1.51 -6.05
C PHE A 130 -18.09 -2.12 -7.37
N LEU A 131 -16.76 -2.17 -7.58
CA LEU A 131 -16.18 -2.85 -8.73
C LEU A 131 -16.56 -4.34 -8.76
N LEU A 132 -16.43 -5.04 -7.63
CA LEU A 132 -16.74 -6.48 -7.52
C LEU A 132 -18.23 -6.81 -7.60
N ALA A 133 -19.09 -6.02 -6.95
CA ALA A 133 -20.52 -6.34 -6.82
C ALA A 133 -21.23 -6.44 -8.18
N ASN A 134 -20.70 -5.76 -9.20
CA ASN A 134 -21.26 -5.71 -10.54
C ASN A 134 -20.78 -6.85 -11.46
N LEU A 135 -19.97 -7.79 -10.94
CA LEU A 135 -19.41 -8.91 -11.71
C LEU A 135 -20.07 -10.26 -11.39
N HIS A 136 -21.10 -10.30 -10.53
CA HIS A 136 -21.70 -11.56 -10.05
C HIS A 136 -22.39 -12.40 -11.14
N ASP A 137 -22.87 -11.76 -12.20
CA ASP A 137 -23.57 -12.37 -13.33
C ASP A 137 -22.70 -12.44 -14.60
N TRP A 138 -21.40 -12.17 -14.47
CA TRP A 138 -20.46 -12.21 -15.58
C TRP A 138 -20.20 -13.64 -16.05
N ASN A 139 -20.16 -13.83 -17.37
CA ASN A 139 -19.81 -15.11 -18.01
C ASN A 139 -18.72 -14.90 -19.07
N PHE A 140 -17.86 -15.90 -19.23
CA PHE A 140 -16.79 -15.89 -20.22
C PHE A 140 -17.40 -15.87 -21.63
N GLY A 141 -16.95 -14.92 -22.47
CA GLY A 141 -17.48 -14.69 -23.81
C GLY A 141 -18.34 -13.43 -24.00
N TYR A 142 -18.58 -12.66 -22.93
CA TYR A 142 -19.24 -11.34 -23.01
C TYR A 142 -18.27 -10.16 -23.11
N GLU A 143 -16.99 -10.43 -23.32
CA GLU A 143 -15.93 -9.43 -23.43
C GLU A 143 -16.16 -8.52 -24.64
N VAL A 144 -16.13 -7.21 -24.40
CA VAL A 144 -16.20 -6.21 -25.46
C VAL A 144 -14.78 -5.78 -25.82
N PRO A 145 -14.35 -5.87 -27.09
CA PRO A 145 -13.03 -5.41 -27.51
C PRO A 145 -12.83 -3.93 -27.19
N TYR A 146 -11.59 -3.54 -26.85
CA TYR A 146 -11.25 -2.17 -26.46
C TYR A 146 -11.76 -1.10 -27.45
N ARG A 147 -11.63 -1.37 -28.76
CA ARG A 147 -12.06 -0.47 -29.84
C ARG A 147 -13.57 -0.20 -29.86
N ASP A 148 -14.35 -1.16 -29.36
CA ASP A 148 -15.81 -1.11 -29.36
C ASP A 148 -16.33 -0.52 -28.04
N LEU A 149 -15.47 -0.39 -27.01
CA LEU A 149 -15.86 0.24 -25.75
C LEU A 149 -16.24 1.71 -25.96
N PRO A 150 -17.23 2.23 -25.20
CA PRO A 150 -17.50 3.66 -25.12
C PRO A 150 -16.25 4.47 -24.77
N ILE A 151 -16.14 5.70 -25.28
CA ILE A 151 -14.98 6.58 -25.06
C ILE A 151 -14.67 6.76 -23.56
N ILE A 152 -15.70 6.85 -22.71
CA ILE A 152 -15.52 6.97 -21.26
C ILE A 152 -14.88 5.72 -20.63
N ASP A 153 -15.24 4.54 -21.14
CA ASP A 153 -14.71 3.25 -20.70
C ASP A 153 -13.25 3.09 -21.17
N GLN A 154 -12.94 3.49 -22.41
CA GLN A 154 -11.56 3.57 -22.92
C GLN A 154 -10.70 4.54 -22.10
N HIS A 155 -11.23 5.72 -21.77
CA HIS A 155 -10.55 6.72 -20.95
C HIS A 155 -10.24 6.20 -19.55
N ALA A 156 -11.15 5.46 -18.92
CA ALA A 156 -10.91 4.84 -17.62
C ALA A 156 -9.75 3.82 -17.69
N LEU A 157 -9.70 2.98 -18.73
CA LEU A 157 -8.61 2.02 -18.93
C LEU A 157 -7.27 2.70 -19.22
N PHE A 158 -7.28 3.80 -19.97
CA PHE A 158 -6.07 4.60 -20.20
C PHE A 158 -5.51 5.18 -18.90
N GLN A 159 -6.37 5.75 -18.05
CA GLN A 159 -5.97 6.28 -16.75
C GLN A 159 -5.37 5.18 -15.86
N LEU A 160 -6.00 4.01 -15.82
CA LEU A 160 -5.51 2.85 -15.09
C LEU A 160 -4.09 2.47 -15.53
N SER A 161 -3.85 2.36 -16.85
CA SER A 161 -2.51 2.06 -17.37
C SER A 161 -1.48 3.10 -16.96
N SER A 162 -1.83 4.39 -16.98
CA SER A 162 -0.93 5.46 -16.55
C SER A 162 -0.60 5.34 -15.07
N ILE A 163 -1.58 5.01 -14.23
CA ILE A 163 -1.41 4.87 -12.79
C ILE A 163 -0.56 3.66 -12.43
N VAL A 164 -0.78 2.51 -13.08
CA VAL A 164 0.02 1.30 -12.87
C VAL A 164 1.50 1.59 -13.15
N LYS A 165 1.80 2.35 -14.22
CA LYS A 165 3.16 2.78 -14.52
C LYS A 165 3.75 3.66 -13.41
N SER A 166 3.03 4.69 -12.98
CA SER A 166 3.47 5.60 -11.90
C SER A 166 3.67 4.89 -10.56
N ILE A 167 2.82 3.89 -10.25
CA ILE A 167 2.94 3.07 -9.04
C ILE A 167 4.22 2.22 -9.10
N LYS A 168 4.49 1.59 -10.26
CA LYS A 168 5.69 0.77 -10.46
C LYS A 168 6.96 1.61 -10.30
N GLU A 169 7.01 2.78 -10.94
CA GLU A 169 8.11 3.74 -10.78
C GLU A 169 8.29 4.20 -9.34
N SER A 170 7.18 4.42 -8.60
CA SER A 170 7.25 4.81 -7.20
C SER A 170 7.73 3.68 -6.28
N TYR A 171 7.38 2.42 -6.60
CA TYR A 171 7.89 1.24 -5.88
C TYR A 171 9.39 1.05 -6.07
N ASP A 172 9.88 1.19 -7.30
CA ASP A 172 11.31 1.07 -7.62
C ASP A 172 12.16 2.13 -6.90
N ASN A 173 11.57 3.30 -6.61
CA ASN A 173 12.19 4.39 -5.86
C ASN A 173 11.88 4.37 -4.35
N TYR A 174 11.20 3.35 -3.83
CA TYR A 174 10.75 3.25 -2.43
C TYR A 174 9.87 4.41 -1.94
N GLN A 175 9.18 5.12 -2.83
CA GLN A 175 8.34 6.29 -2.50
C GLN A 175 6.89 5.90 -2.20
N PHE A 176 6.67 5.18 -1.09
CA PHE A 176 5.35 4.64 -0.74
C PHE A 176 4.26 5.72 -0.56
N TYR A 177 4.61 6.88 0.01
CA TYR A 177 3.67 7.99 0.19
C TYR A 177 3.08 8.49 -1.15
N LYS A 178 3.86 8.44 -2.23
CA LYS A 178 3.37 8.79 -3.58
C LYS A 178 2.36 7.77 -4.09
N ILE A 179 2.61 6.48 -3.85
CA ILE A 179 1.68 5.40 -4.22
C ILE A 179 0.34 5.63 -3.52
N TYR A 180 0.37 5.91 -2.21
CA TYR A 180 -0.84 6.23 -1.46
C TYR A 180 -1.61 7.41 -2.07
N GLN A 181 -0.94 8.52 -2.39
CA GLN A 181 -1.57 9.70 -3.00
C GLN A 181 -2.20 9.40 -4.37
N ILE A 182 -1.48 8.65 -5.21
CA ILE A 182 -1.96 8.24 -6.54
C ILE A 182 -3.21 7.37 -6.41
N VAL A 183 -3.16 6.33 -5.56
CA VAL A 183 -4.27 5.40 -5.35
C VAL A 183 -5.48 6.11 -4.73
N GLN A 184 -5.25 6.98 -3.74
CA GLN A 184 -6.30 7.77 -3.11
C GLN A 184 -7.01 8.66 -4.12
N ARG A 185 -6.24 9.43 -4.91
CA ARG A 185 -6.80 10.32 -5.94
C ARG A 185 -7.59 9.52 -6.96
N PHE A 186 -7.02 8.41 -7.43
CA PHE A 186 -7.66 7.55 -8.41
C PHE A 186 -8.99 6.98 -7.92
N ALA A 187 -9.00 6.42 -6.71
CA ALA A 187 -10.21 5.80 -6.15
C ALA A 187 -11.33 6.80 -5.89
N ILE A 188 -11.00 8.02 -5.44
CA ILE A 188 -11.98 9.04 -5.07
C ILE A 188 -12.41 9.87 -6.29
N VAL A 189 -11.46 10.45 -7.00
CA VAL A 189 -11.75 11.42 -8.07
C VAL A 189 -12.11 10.70 -9.36
N ASP A 190 -11.23 9.83 -9.83
CA ASP A 190 -11.34 9.27 -11.17
C ASP A 190 -12.38 8.14 -11.23
N LEU A 191 -12.38 7.25 -10.22
CA LEU A 191 -13.37 6.17 -10.10
C LEU A 191 -14.68 6.64 -9.48
N SER A 192 -14.68 7.03 -8.21
CA SER A 192 -15.92 7.25 -7.47
C SER A 192 -16.72 8.46 -7.98
N ASN A 193 -16.07 9.61 -8.16
CA ASN A 193 -16.79 10.85 -8.53
C ASN A 193 -17.12 10.94 -10.02
N PHE A 194 -16.32 10.32 -10.89
CA PHE A 194 -16.50 10.44 -12.34
C PHE A 194 -17.00 9.15 -12.98
N TYR A 195 -16.23 8.05 -12.88
CA TYR A 195 -16.57 6.83 -13.61
C TYR A 195 -17.83 6.15 -13.07
N PHE A 196 -17.98 6.04 -11.74
CA PHE A 196 -19.12 5.33 -11.16
C PHE A 196 -20.44 6.07 -11.37
N ASP A 197 -20.44 7.39 -11.29
CA ASP A 197 -21.63 8.22 -11.55
C ASP A 197 -22.20 7.97 -12.95
N VAL A 198 -21.33 7.96 -13.97
CA VAL A 198 -21.76 7.67 -15.36
C VAL A 198 -22.00 6.18 -15.60
N ALA A 199 -21.32 5.30 -14.87
CA ALA A 199 -21.49 3.85 -15.03
C ALA A 199 -22.79 3.35 -14.37
N THR A 200 -23.26 3.95 -13.28
CA THR A 200 -24.47 3.52 -12.57
C THR A 200 -25.70 3.56 -13.48
N ASP A 201 -25.90 4.64 -14.23
CA ASP A 201 -27.03 4.75 -15.16
C ASP A 201 -27.02 3.63 -16.21
N ARG A 202 -25.84 3.34 -16.76
CA ARG A 202 -25.67 2.29 -17.77
C ARG A 202 -25.86 0.88 -17.20
N LEU A 203 -25.52 0.67 -15.93
CA LEU A 203 -25.66 -0.62 -15.24
C LEU A 203 -27.09 -0.91 -14.80
N TYR A 204 -27.84 0.12 -14.37
CA TYR A 204 -29.20 -0.05 -13.84
C TYR A 204 -30.29 0.04 -14.92
N VAL A 205 -30.09 0.81 -15.98
CA VAL A 205 -31.08 0.98 -17.06
C VAL A 205 -30.97 -0.12 -18.13
N GLY A 206 -29.78 -0.69 -18.31
CA GLY A 206 -29.54 -1.74 -19.29
C GLY A 206 -30.08 -3.11 -18.87
N GLY A 207 -30.74 -3.82 -19.80
CA GLY A 207 -31.07 -5.23 -19.61
C GLY A 207 -29.82 -6.09 -19.36
N SER A 208 -30.00 -7.27 -18.77
CA SER A 208 -28.89 -8.15 -18.32
C SER A 208 -27.89 -8.53 -19.43
N SER A 209 -28.33 -8.54 -20.69
CA SER A 209 -27.50 -8.83 -21.87
C SER A 209 -27.13 -7.58 -22.70
N SER A 210 -27.48 -6.38 -22.23
CA SER A 210 -27.27 -5.15 -22.99
C SER A 210 -25.79 -4.82 -23.17
N PHE A 211 -25.47 -4.27 -24.34
CA PHE A 211 -24.12 -3.85 -24.67
C PHE A 211 -23.53 -2.87 -23.63
N ALA A 212 -24.34 -1.89 -23.20
CA ALA A 212 -23.93 -0.88 -22.22
C ALA A 212 -23.54 -1.49 -20.86
N ARG A 213 -24.22 -2.55 -20.42
CA ARG A 213 -23.87 -3.26 -19.18
C ARG A 213 -22.59 -4.08 -19.37
N ARG A 214 -22.46 -4.80 -20.49
CA ARG A 214 -21.29 -5.65 -20.80
C ARG A 214 -20.02 -4.83 -20.99
N SER A 215 -20.09 -3.64 -21.59
CA SER A 215 -18.92 -2.76 -21.75
C SER A 215 -18.38 -2.31 -20.38
N CYS A 216 -19.26 -1.87 -19.48
CA CYS A 216 -18.91 -1.52 -18.10
C CYS A 216 -18.33 -2.70 -17.31
N GLN A 217 -18.92 -3.89 -17.44
CA GLN A 217 -18.43 -5.11 -16.77
C GLN A 217 -17.06 -5.53 -17.29
N THR A 218 -16.82 -5.44 -18.60
CA THR A 218 -15.51 -5.72 -19.22
C THR A 218 -14.42 -4.83 -18.62
N VAL A 219 -14.68 -3.53 -18.51
CA VAL A 219 -13.73 -2.58 -17.89
C VAL A 219 -13.44 -2.96 -16.44
N LYS A 220 -14.50 -3.23 -15.65
CA LYS A 220 -14.35 -3.65 -14.24
C LYS A 220 -13.57 -4.95 -14.11
N LEU A 221 -13.73 -5.90 -15.03
CA LEU A 221 -12.95 -7.13 -15.05
C LEU A 221 -11.47 -6.86 -15.34
N ILE A 222 -11.16 -5.99 -16.31
CA ILE A 222 -9.79 -5.59 -16.63
C ILE A 222 -9.10 -4.94 -15.42
N TYR A 223 -9.83 -4.15 -14.62
CA TYR A 223 -9.32 -3.63 -13.35
C TYR A 223 -8.84 -4.73 -12.38
N PHE A 224 -9.44 -5.93 -12.41
CA PHE A 224 -9.01 -7.07 -11.58
C PHE A 224 -7.94 -7.93 -12.27
N GLN A 225 -8.00 -8.08 -13.59
CA GLN A 225 -7.14 -8.99 -14.35
C GLN A 225 -5.74 -8.45 -14.66
N LEU A 226 -5.47 -7.15 -14.46
CA LEU A 226 -4.12 -6.59 -14.66
C LEU A 226 -3.05 -7.15 -13.70
N HIS A 227 -3.42 -8.08 -12.82
CA HIS A 227 -2.50 -9.00 -12.16
C HIS A 227 -2.54 -10.38 -12.81
N GLY A 228 -1.79 -10.53 -13.90
CA GLY A 228 -1.40 -11.77 -14.55
C GLY A 228 -0.06 -11.59 -15.25
#